data_AF-A0A1E1XTD4-F1
#
_entry.id   AF-A0A1E1XTD4-F1
#
_cell.length_a   1.000
_cell.length_b   1.000
_cell.length_c   1.000
_cell.angle_alpha   90.00
_cell.angle_beta   90.00
_cell.angle_gamma   90.00
#
_symmetry.space_group_name_H-M   'P 1'
#
loop_
_entity.id
_entity.type
_entity.pdbx_description
1 polymer ?
#
loop_
_entity_poly.entity_id
_entity_poly.type
_entity_poly.pdbx_seq_one_letter_code
_entity_poly.pdbx_strand_id
1 'polypeptide(L)'
;LIKNFCGATTEESLRKNALLIEEILSETVNRGHIYTTDLSSLRPCIYSEPTDTPALKKTILTSTLMTTDTKPIVPNTTALRPVFGSRLEQGQNQHKAEIFVDVVEKIYATISKEGSVTNFSLCGSVNLKSCLESKASVILGFNEDLVLASSESESYSTDVVLSNYILHETVKSDKFAVDRTLTVIAPQGEVPVLRYCTTRPNNGYPFSITTAVEEVPCSRDLVLTVKLRCEGNAASEAVGTTLDIPVPCTTSGLMKRFNELEQSAELQYENKKIVWKIKCLKAKSEAVAKFRLANANEGGFGRLELGPISMKFELSNQSTSGLKIRFLKTDQHSGSNIQRWIRYVTTSDCWVQHLT
;
A
#
# COMPACT_ATOMS: atom_id res chain seq x y z
N LEU A 1 17.27 7.45 4.62
CA LEU A 1 17.86 8.25 5.71
C LEU A 1 16.95 9.40 6.15
N ILE A 2 16.68 10.39 5.29
CA ILE A 2 15.82 11.56 5.63
C ILE A 2 14.43 11.13 6.14
N LYS A 3 13.76 10.17 5.48
CA LYS A 3 12.49 9.61 5.95
C LYS A 3 12.56 9.04 7.38
N ASN A 4 13.68 8.44 7.76
CA ASN A 4 13.85 7.85 9.10
C ASN A 4 14.00 8.92 10.19
N PHE A 5 14.60 10.08 9.87
CA PHE A 5 14.71 11.21 10.80
C PHE A 5 13.46 12.09 10.82
N CYS A 6 12.90 12.43 9.66
CA CYS A 6 11.79 13.39 9.55
C CYS A 6 10.40 12.71 9.52
N GLY A 7 10.33 11.38 9.43
CA GLY A 7 9.10 10.60 9.25
C GLY A 7 8.51 10.64 7.83
N ALA A 8 8.31 11.85 7.29
CA ALA A 8 7.76 12.07 5.96
C ALA A 8 8.73 12.87 5.06
N THR A 9 8.74 12.55 3.77
CA THR A 9 9.55 13.21 2.73
C THR A 9 8.67 14.01 1.77
N THR A 10 7.84 14.92 2.30
CA THR A 10 7.09 15.89 1.50
C THR A 10 7.88 17.19 1.39
N GLU A 11 7.59 18.01 0.38
CA GLU A 11 8.23 19.32 0.21
C GLU A 11 8.12 20.21 1.47
N GLU A 12 6.96 20.19 2.13
CA GLU A 12 6.74 20.91 3.39
C GLU A 12 7.64 20.37 4.52
N SER A 13 7.79 19.05 4.63
CA SER A 13 8.66 18.42 5.62
C SER A 13 10.13 18.77 5.40
N LEU A 14 10.58 18.75 4.13
CA LEU A 14 11.96 19.12 3.80
C LEU A 14 12.25 20.58 4.15
N ARG A 15 11.34 21.50 3.80
CA ARG A 15 11.48 22.92 4.11
C ARG A 15 11.56 23.19 5.62
N LYS A 16 10.71 22.53 6.41
CA LYS A 16 10.67 22.70 7.87
C LYS A 16 11.86 22.06 8.59
N ASN A 17 12.44 21.00 8.00
CA ASN A 17 13.56 20.26 8.57
C ASN A 17 14.90 20.56 7.87
N ALA A 18 15.06 21.72 7.24
CA ALA A 18 16.23 22.03 6.41
C ALA A 18 17.55 21.92 7.21
N LEU A 19 17.61 22.47 8.42
CA LEU A 19 18.79 22.37 9.31
C LEU A 19 19.16 20.92 9.63
N LEU A 20 18.16 20.11 10.00
CA LEU A 20 18.33 18.69 10.26
C LEU A 20 18.86 17.94 9.03
N ILE A 21 18.36 18.28 7.84
CA ILE A 21 18.81 17.68 6.59
C ILE A 21 20.25 18.08 6.27
N GLU A 22 20.63 19.33 6.51
CA GLU A 22 22.02 19.78 6.33
C GLU A 22 22.98 19.02 7.26
N GLU A 23 22.64 18.86 8.54
CA GLU A 23 23.43 18.05 9.48
C GLU A 23 23.54 16.59 9.04
N ILE A 24 22.43 16.00 8.60
CA ILE A 24 22.44 14.62 8.08
C ILE A 24 23.39 14.53 6.88
N LEU A 25 23.31 15.48 5.94
CA LEU A 25 24.14 15.47 4.73
C LEU A 25 25.61 15.68 5.05
N SER A 26 25.96 16.59 5.98
CA SER A 26 27.35 16.84 6.36
C SER A 26 28.01 15.62 7.01
N GLU A 27 27.26 14.85 7.79
CA GLU A 27 27.76 13.62 8.43
C GLU A 27 27.73 12.40 7.49
N THR A 28 26.84 12.40 6.49
CA THR A 28 26.74 11.29 5.52
C THR A 28 27.78 11.42 4.41
N VAL A 29 27.95 12.62 3.86
CA VAL A 29 28.79 12.88 2.68
C VAL A 29 29.77 14.00 2.99
N ASN A 30 31.06 13.71 2.89
CA ASN A 30 32.09 14.72 3.01
C ASN A 30 33.03 14.65 1.79
N ARG A 31 33.15 15.79 1.09
CA ARG A 31 33.89 15.96 -0.17
C ARG A 31 33.54 14.95 -1.27
N GLY A 32 32.26 14.57 -1.36
CA GLY A 32 31.76 13.64 -2.37
C GLY A 32 31.93 12.15 -2.02
N HIS A 33 32.53 11.82 -0.87
CA HIS A 33 32.61 10.46 -0.37
C HIS A 33 31.53 10.19 0.68
N ILE A 34 30.86 9.03 0.58
CA ILE A 34 29.89 8.58 1.57
C ILE A 34 30.65 7.95 2.74
N TYR A 35 30.52 8.52 3.93
CA TYR A 35 31.18 8.02 5.15
C TYR A 35 30.37 6.93 5.82
N THR A 36 29.10 7.21 6.13
CA THR A 36 28.20 6.24 6.74
C THR A 36 26.75 6.52 6.38
N THR A 37 25.96 5.47 6.25
CA THR A 37 24.50 5.53 6.10
C THR A 37 23.77 4.80 7.25
N ASP A 38 24.53 4.25 8.21
CA ASP A 38 23.97 3.57 9.38
C ASP A 38 23.39 4.62 10.34
N LEU A 39 22.09 4.52 10.59
CA LEU A 39 21.35 5.39 11.49
C LEU A 39 21.90 5.36 12.92
N SER A 40 22.38 4.19 13.38
CA SER A 40 22.90 4.05 14.73
C SER A 40 24.21 4.83 14.95
N SER A 41 25.01 4.98 13.90
CA SER A 41 26.23 5.80 13.93
C SER A 41 25.95 7.28 13.71
N LEU A 42 24.94 7.61 12.90
CA LEU A 42 24.59 9.01 12.58
C LEU A 42 23.82 9.70 13.70
N ARG A 43 22.94 8.98 14.41
CA ARG A 43 22.06 9.58 15.43
C ARG A 43 22.82 10.34 16.54
N PRO A 44 23.96 9.87 17.07
CA PRO A 44 24.76 10.60 18.04
C PRO A 44 25.39 11.90 17.50
N CYS A 45 25.71 11.94 16.20
CA CYS A 45 26.36 13.10 15.56
C CYS A 45 25.36 14.21 15.19
N ILE A 46 24.06 13.89 15.12
CA ILE A 46 23.01 14.83 14.74
C ILE A 46 22.37 15.43 15.99
N TYR A 47 22.37 16.77 16.06
CA TYR A 47 21.87 17.55 17.19
C TYR A 47 20.48 18.12 16.92
N SER A 48 20.20 18.49 15.68
CA SER A 48 18.89 18.99 15.27
C SER A 48 17.78 17.97 15.54
N GLU A 49 16.62 18.46 15.97
CA GLU A 49 15.43 17.64 16.20
C GLU A 49 14.43 17.77 15.04
N PRO A 50 13.70 16.70 14.71
CA PRO A 50 12.66 16.77 13.69
C PRO A 50 11.51 17.68 14.14
N THR A 51 11.14 18.62 13.28
CA THR A 51 9.96 19.45 13.46
C THR A 51 8.74 18.74 12.91
N ASP A 52 7.74 18.53 13.78
CA ASP A 52 6.48 17.89 13.42
C ASP A 52 5.71 18.69 12.35
N THR A 53 5.34 18.00 11.27
CA THR A 53 4.46 18.56 10.23
C THR A 53 2.98 18.34 10.56
N PRO A 54 2.07 19.29 10.24
CA PRO A 54 0.65 19.19 10.56
C PRO A 54 -0.09 18.04 9.85
N ALA A 55 0.48 17.47 8.79
CA ALA A 55 -0.05 16.27 8.13
C ALA A 55 -0.07 15.04 9.06
N LEU A 56 0.88 14.95 10.01
CA LEU A 56 0.89 13.91 11.05
C LEU A 56 -0.24 14.13 12.08
N LYS A 57 -0.58 15.39 12.41
CA LYS A 57 -1.61 15.74 13.41
C LYS A 57 -3.04 15.54 12.90
N LYS A 58 -3.33 15.87 11.63
CA LYS A 58 -4.69 15.77 11.07
C LYS A 58 -5.23 14.35 10.94
N THR A 59 -4.36 13.34 10.96
CA THR A 59 -4.78 11.93 10.79
C THR A 59 -4.91 11.18 12.12
N ILE A 60 -4.29 11.68 13.20
CA ILE A 60 -4.37 11.08 14.54
C ILE A 60 -5.71 11.42 15.22
N LEU A 61 -6.31 12.56 14.90
CA LEU A 61 -7.51 13.07 15.59
C LEU A 61 -8.83 12.45 15.12
N THR A 62 -8.83 11.58 14.11
CA THR A 62 -10.07 10.97 13.58
C THR A 62 -10.41 9.59 14.16
N SER A 63 -9.66 9.06 15.14
CA SER A 63 -9.89 7.68 15.63
C SER A 63 -9.87 7.50 17.15
N THR A 64 -10.25 8.52 17.94
CA THR A 64 -10.41 8.38 19.40
C THR A 64 -11.85 8.07 19.85
N LEU A 65 -12.74 7.69 18.93
CA LEU A 65 -14.08 7.22 19.26
C LEU A 65 -14.27 5.82 18.66
N MET A 66 -14.00 4.79 19.45
CA MET A 66 -14.81 3.59 19.65
C MET A 66 -14.02 2.60 20.52
N THR A 67 -14.54 2.35 21.72
CA THR A 67 -14.13 1.29 22.63
C THR A 67 -14.67 -0.06 22.13
N THR A 68 -13.86 -1.12 22.17
CA THR A 68 -14.14 -2.50 22.62
C THR A 68 -13.13 -3.49 22.02
N ASP A 69 -12.74 -4.48 22.84
CA ASP A 69 -11.68 -5.46 22.68
C ASP A 69 -11.51 -6.11 21.30
N THR A 70 -10.68 -5.50 20.44
CA THR A 70 -10.01 -6.18 19.33
C THR A 70 -8.62 -5.60 19.13
N LYS A 71 -7.65 -6.44 18.73
CA LYS A 71 -6.24 -6.07 18.52
C LYS A 71 -6.12 -4.71 17.81
N PRO A 72 -5.25 -3.80 18.26
CA PRO A 72 -5.21 -2.44 17.73
C PRO A 72 -4.79 -2.45 16.25
N ILE A 73 -5.77 -2.21 15.37
CA ILE A 73 -5.57 -1.94 13.94
C ILE A 73 -5.12 -0.48 13.85
N VAL A 74 -3.91 -0.28 13.35
CA VAL A 74 -3.26 1.03 13.40
C VAL A 74 -3.56 1.82 12.13
N PRO A 75 -3.90 3.13 12.22
CA PRO A 75 -4.08 3.98 11.05
C PRO A 75 -2.80 4.05 10.20
N ASN A 76 -3.00 4.30 8.90
CA ASN A 76 -1.97 4.28 7.84
C ASN A 76 -0.71 5.13 8.08
N THR A 77 -0.74 6.05 9.05
CA THR A 77 0.30 7.05 9.29
C THR A 77 1.27 6.71 10.43
N THR A 78 1.02 5.67 11.24
CA THR A 78 1.91 5.34 12.37
C THR A 78 3.28 4.84 11.91
N ALA A 79 3.35 4.13 10.78
CA ALA A 79 4.63 3.74 10.18
C ALA A 79 5.42 4.96 9.65
N LEU A 80 4.78 6.11 9.42
CA LEU A 80 5.39 7.34 8.91
C LEU A 80 5.99 8.23 10.01
N ARG A 81 5.97 7.81 11.28
CA ARG A 81 6.63 8.58 12.36
C ARG A 81 8.15 8.57 12.20
N PRO A 82 8.88 9.57 12.73
CA PRO A 82 10.33 9.45 12.93
C PRO A 82 10.71 8.17 13.68
N VAL A 83 11.91 7.65 13.41
CA VAL A 83 12.48 6.50 14.13
C VAL A 83 12.93 6.91 15.54
N PHE A 84 13.27 8.19 15.72
CA PHE A 84 13.75 8.75 16.97
C PHE A 84 12.74 9.77 17.51
N GLY A 85 12.42 9.69 18.81
CA GLY A 85 11.70 10.75 19.53
C GLY A 85 12.58 11.97 19.83
N SER A 86 11.94 13.06 20.29
CA SER A 86 12.65 14.24 20.80
C SER A 86 13.44 13.90 22.07
N ARG A 87 14.65 14.45 22.21
CA ARG A 87 15.50 14.26 23.40
C ARG A 87 14.87 14.90 24.64
N LEU A 88 13.99 15.89 24.49
CA LEU A 88 13.25 16.52 25.59
C LEU A 88 12.17 15.58 26.17
N GLU A 89 11.60 14.70 25.35
CA GLU A 89 10.60 13.71 25.78
C GLU A 89 11.22 12.50 26.51
N GLN A 90 12.52 12.26 26.34
CA GLN A 90 13.25 11.18 27.02
C GLN A 90 13.28 11.32 28.55
N GLY A 91 13.05 12.54 29.09
CA GLY A 91 13.03 12.78 30.53
C GLY A 91 11.73 12.41 31.25
N GLN A 92 10.61 12.24 30.54
CA GLN A 92 9.28 12.06 31.16
C GLN A 92 8.48 10.85 30.67
N ASN A 93 8.83 10.23 29.54
CA ASN A 93 8.24 8.97 29.11
C ASN A 93 9.32 8.05 28.55
N GLN A 94 9.40 6.83 29.09
CA GLN A 94 10.18 5.74 28.49
C GLN A 94 9.78 5.64 27.00
N HIS A 95 10.73 5.85 26.10
CA HIS A 95 10.52 5.62 24.68
C HIS A 95 10.04 4.18 24.52
N LYS A 96 8.79 4.00 24.08
CA LYS A 96 8.21 2.66 23.96
C LYS A 96 8.99 1.91 22.90
N ALA A 97 9.65 0.83 23.29
CA ALA A 97 10.36 -0.04 22.38
C ALA A 97 9.35 -0.64 21.40
N GLU A 98 9.36 -0.15 20.16
CA GLU A 98 8.37 -0.49 19.14
C GLU A 98 9.04 -1.09 17.89
N ILE A 99 8.41 -2.13 17.35
CA ILE A 99 8.78 -2.72 16.06
C ILE A 99 7.54 -2.73 15.17
N PHE A 100 7.70 -2.24 13.95
CA PHE A 100 6.68 -2.26 12.92
C PHE A 100 7.11 -3.16 11.77
N VAL A 101 6.19 -3.97 11.27
CA VAL A 101 6.37 -4.75 10.05
C VAL A 101 5.24 -4.42 9.09
N ASP A 102 5.61 -3.84 7.96
CA ASP A 102 4.69 -3.53 6.88
C ASP A 102 4.87 -4.53 5.75
N VAL A 103 3.82 -5.28 5.41
CA VAL A 103 3.75 -6.05 4.17
C VAL A 103 3.02 -5.19 3.14
N VAL A 104 3.78 -4.64 2.20
CA VAL A 104 3.28 -3.76 1.14
C VAL A 104 3.33 -4.49 -0.19
N GLU A 105 2.19 -4.68 -0.82
CA GLU A 105 2.05 -5.34 -2.10
C GLU A 105 1.60 -4.37 -3.18
N LYS A 106 2.20 -4.46 -4.36
CA LYS A 106 1.84 -3.69 -5.55
C LYS A 106 1.36 -4.63 -6.63
N ILE A 107 0.16 -4.37 -7.14
CA ILE A 107 -0.47 -5.16 -8.19
C ILE A 107 -0.28 -4.51 -9.55
N TYR A 108 0.06 -5.36 -10.52
CA TYR A 108 0.07 -5.12 -11.95
C TYR A 108 -0.90 -6.12 -12.60
N ALA A 109 -2.06 -5.65 -13.03
CA ALA A 109 -3.11 -6.49 -13.60
C ALA A 109 -3.68 -5.89 -14.89
N THR A 110 -3.87 -6.75 -15.89
CA THR A 110 -4.64 -6.46 -17.10
C THR A 110 -5.81 -7.43 -17.15
N ILE A 111 -7.00 -6.89 -17.39
CA ILE A 111 -8.27 -7.61 -17.34
C ILE A 111 -8.96 -7.46 -18.69
N SER A 112 -9.42 -8.58 -19.22
CA SER A 112 -10.24 -8.64 -20.42
C SER A 112 -11.62 -7.98 -20.21
N LYS A 113 -12.35 -7.77 -21.30
CA LYS A 113 -13.73 -7.24 -21.22
C LYS A 113 -14.70 -8.20 -20.53
N GLU A 114 -14.44 -9.50 -20.61
CA GLU A 114 -15.24 -10.53 -19.92
C GLU A 114 -14.98 -10.55 -18.40
N GLY A 115 -14.01 -9.77 -17.91
CA GLY A 115 -13.61 -9.75 -16.51
C GLY A 115 -12.61 -10.85 -16.14
N SER A 116 -12.10 -11.61 -17.13
CA SER A 116 -11.02 -12.57 -16.90
C SER A 116 -9.66 -11.86 -16.87
N VAL A 117 -8.81 -12.23 -15.93
CA VAL A 117 -7.47 -11.63 -15.77
C VAL A 117 -6.52 -12.23 -16.80
N THR A 118 -5.99 -11.40 -17.70
CA THR A 118 -5.10 -11.84 -18.78
C THR A 118 -3.64 -11.82 -18.35
N ASN A 119 -3.23 -10.80 -17.60
CA ASN A 119 -1.89 -10.69 -17.03
C ASN A 119 -2.00 -10.26 -15.57
N PHE A 120 -1.26 -10.94 -14.71
CA PHE A 120 -1.17 -10.61 -13.30
C PHE A 120 0.26 -10.80 -12.80
N SER A 121 0.78 -9.76 -12.17
CA SER A 121 2.02 -9.79 -11.41
C SER A 121 1.83 -8.97 -10.15
N LEU A 122 2.40 -9.46 -9.05
CA LEU A 122 2.38 -8.80 -7.77
C LEU A 122 3.80 -8.71 -7.25
N CYS A 123 4.24 -7.50 -6.91
CA CYS A 123 5.52 -7.23 -6.29
C CYS A 123 5.29 -6.78 -4.84
N GLY A 124 5.76 -7.58 -3.89
CA GLY A 124 5.65 -7.31 -2.46
C GLY A 124 6.98 -6.92 -1.82
N SER A 125 6.89 -6.16 -0.72
CA SER A 125 8.02 -5.83 0.16
C SER A 125 7.56 -5.96 1.60
N VAL A 126 8.32 -6.73 2.38
CA VAL A 126 8.21 -6.78 3.84
C VAL A 126 9.23 -5.78 4.39
N ASN A 127 8.75 -4.71 4.98
CA ASN A 127 9.58 -3.65 5.56
C ASN A 127 9.54 -3.78 7.08
N LEU A 128 10.71 -3.96 7.69
CA LEU A 128 10.88 -3.96 9.14
C LEU A 128 11.36 -2.58 9.55
N LYS A 129 10.64 -1.93 10.46
CA LYS A 129 11.06 -0.68 11.08
C LYS A 129 11.28 -0.91 12.57
N SER A 130 12.53 -0.76 13.00
CA SER A 130 12.94 -0.88 14.40
C SER A 130 13.12 0.50 15.03
N CYS A 131 12.32 0.81 16.05
CA CYS A 131 12.47 2.01 16.87
C CYS A 131 13.14 1.69 18.22
N LEU A 132 14.07 0.72 18.21
CA LEU A 132 14.80 0.27 19.39
C LEU A 132 16.10 1.06 19.60
N GLU A 133 16.48 1.26 20.85
CA GLU A 133 17.73 1.97 21.21
C GLU A 133 18.99 1.17 20.88
N SER A 134 18.89 -0.16 20.78
CA SER A 134 20.00 -1.05 20.42
C SER A 134 19.63 -1.99 19.28
N LYS A 135 20.66 -2.51 18.59
CA LYS A 135 20.47 -3.56 17.58
C LYS A 135 19.88 -4.79 18.29
N ALA A 136 18.77 -5.31 17.77
CA ALA A 136 18.11 -6.49 18.29
C ALA A 136 17.94 -7.54 17.19
N SER A 137 18.03 -8.81 17.56
CA SER A 137 17.72 -9.89 16.64
C SER A 137 16.20 -10.08 16.59
N VAL A 138 15.63 -9.93 15.40
CA VAL A 138 14.19 -9.99 15.13
C VAL A 138 13.94 -11.20 14.24
N ILE A 139 13.02 -12.05 14.65
CA ILE A 139 12.69 -13.30 13.98
C ILE A 139 11.27 -13.18 13.41
N LEU A 140 11.15 -13.33 12.09
CA LEU A 140 9.91 -13.31 11.32
C LEU A 140 9.58 -14.73 10.87
N GLY A 141 8.44 -15.26 11.31
CA GLY A 141 7.89 -16.53 10.81
C GLY A 141 6.83 -16.27 9.75
N PHE A 142 7.02 -16.82 8.55
CA PHE A 142 6.06 -16.75 7.45
C PHE A 142 5.13 -17.97 7.44
N ASN A 143 4.28 -18.08 6.42
CA ASN A 143 3.39 -19.22 6.25
C ASN A 143 4.16 -20.55 6.20
N GLU A 144 3.56 -21.63 6.69
CA GLU A 144 4.14 -22.97 6.61
C GLU A 144 4.08 -23.52 5.18
N ASP A 145 3.02 -23.18 4.44
CA ASP A 145 2.75 -23.50 3.03
C ASP A 145 3.45 -22.54 2.05
N LEU A 146 4.42 -21.76 2.52
CA LEU A 146 5.20 -20.89 1.65
C LEU A 146 6.10 -21.75 0.74
N VAL A 147 5.98 -21.58 -0.57
CA VAL A 147 6.81 -22.25 -1.57
C VAL A 147 7.73 -21.22 -2.22
N LEU A 148 9.02 -21.52 -2.25
CA LEU A 148 10.05 -20.67 -2.84
C LEU A 148 10.36 -21.20 -4.24
N ALA A 149 10.44 -20.35 -5.26
CA ALA A 149 10.61 -20.78 -6.66
C ALA A 149 11.79 -21.72 -6.95
N SER A 150 12.78 -21.82 -6.05
CA SER A 150 13.91 -22.75 -6.17
C SER A 150 13.64 -24.18 -5.68
N SER A 151 12.51 -24.43 -5.02
CA SER A 151 12.14 -25.80 -4.63
C SER A 151 11.36 -26.48 -5.76
N GLU A 152 11.88 -27.59 -6.27
CA GLU A 152 11.24 -28.50 -7.26
C GLU A 152 9.98 -29.22 -6.71
N SER A 153 9.33 -28.63 -5.71
CA SER A 153 8.16 -29.19 -5.06
C SER A 153 6.92 -28.88 -5.90
N GLU A 154 6.11 -29.92 -6.17
CA GLU A 154 4.78 -29.74 -6.74
C GLU A 154 3.98 -28.78 -5.84
N SER A 155 3.69 -27.58 -6.35
CA SER A 155 2.88 -26.59 -5.62
C SER A 155 1.41 -26.96 -5.75
N TYR A 156 0.72 -27.11 -4.62
CA TYR A 156 -0.72 -27.25 -4.58
C TYR A 156 -1.41 -25.89 -4.80
N SER A 157 -2.70 -25.90 -5.14
CA SER A 157 -3.43 -24.66 -5.46
C SER A 157 -3.58 -23.70 -4.27
N THR A 158 -3.36 -24.18 -3.04
CA THR A 158 -3.48 -23.42 -1.80
C THR A 158 -2.17 -22.77 -1.34
N ASP A 159 -1.05 -23.15 -1.96
CA ASP A 159 0.28 -22.74 -1.49
C ASP A 159 0.57 -21.29 -1.85
N VAL A 160 1.20 -20.57 -0.91
CA VAL A 160 1.69 -19.22 -1.19
C VAL A 160 3.01 -19.34 -1.91
N VAL A 161 3.02 -19.04 -3.21
CA VAL A 161 4.22 -19.25 -4.03
C VAL A 161 4.88 -17.93 -4.37
N LEU A 162 6.16 -17.80 -4.03
CA LEU A 162 7.00 -16.68 -4.41
C LEU A 162 7.79 -17.04 -5.66
N SER A 163 7.46 -16.43 -6.79
CA SER A 163 8.13 -16.63 -8.09
C SER A 163 9.58 -16.16 -8.08
N ASN A 164 9.87 -15.08 -7.36
CA ASN A 164 11.23 -14.62 -7.10
C ASN A 164 11.24 -13.90 -5.75
N TYR A 165 12.39 -13.91 -5.06
CA TYR A 165 12.57 -13.15 -3.85
C TYR A 165 14.02 -12.67 -3.67
N ILE A 166 14.17 -11.55 -2.99
CA ILE A 166 15.45 -10.93 -2.64
C ILE A 166 15.42 -10.64 -1.15
N LEU A 167 16.44 -11.10 -0.43
CA LEU A 167 16.63 -10.81 0.98
C LEU A 167 17.61 -9.66 1.15
N HIS A 168 17.41 -8.86 2.18
CA HIS A 168 18.38 -7.84 2.57
C HIS A 168 19.64 -8.48 3.17
N GLU A 169 20.79 -7.83 3.04
CA GLU A 169 22.09 -8.31 3.53
C GLU A 169 22.13 -8.55 5.05
N THR A 170 21.28 -7.86 5.81
CA THR A 170 21.16 -8.00 7.28
C THR A 170 20.34 -9.22 7.70
N VAL A 171 19.79 -9.97 6.75
CA VAL A 171 18.94 -11.13 7.00
C VAL A 171 19.76 -12.41 6.95
N LYS A 172 19.74 -13.17 8.04
CA LYS A 172 20.20 -14.55 8.09
C LYS A 172 19.07 -15.46 7.60
N SER A 173 19.33 -16.17 6.50
CA SER A 173 18.36 -16.99 5.80
C SER A 173 18.53 -18.49 6.04
N ASP A 174 19.43 -18.91 6.94
CA ASP A 174 19.77 -20.32 7.21
C ASP A 174 18.53 -21.18 7.50
N LYS A 175 17.52 -20.61 8.16
CA LYS A 175 16.26 -21.27 8.54
C LYS A 175 15.09 -20.95 7.62
N PHE A 176 15.30 -20.21 6.53
CA PHE A 176 14.22 -19.79 5.65
C PHE A 176 13.69 -20.95 4.79
N ALA A 177 14.59 -21.78 4.28
CA ALA A 177 14.26 -22.92 3.44
C ALA A 177 13.54 -24.04 4.21
N VAL A 178 13.72 -24.14 5.53
CA VAL A 178 13.17 -25.22 6.37
C VAL A 178 11.99 -24.70 7.21
N ASP A 179 12.24 -23.69 8.05
CA ASP A 179 11.27 -23.21 9.05
C ASP A 179 10.43 -22.02 8.56
N ARG A 180 10.61 -21.60 7.29
CA ARG A 180 10.01 -20.38 6.73
C ARG A 180 10.23 -19.17 7.62
N THR A 181 11.43 -19.10 8.19
CA THR A 181 11.79 -18.11 9.21
C THR A 181 12.99 -17.29 8.77
N LEU A 182 12.88 -15.96 8.87
CA LEU A 182 13.97 -15.01 8.66
C LEU A 182 14.43 -14.45 9.98
N THR A 183 15.74 -14.45 10.23
CA THR A 183 16.34 -13.78 11.39
C THR A 183 17.06 -12.53 10.91
N VAL A 184 16.62 -11.37 11.36
CA VAL A 184 17.16 -10.07 10.96
C VAL A 184 17.87 -9.48 12.16
N ILE A 185 19.14 -9.12 12.02
CA ILE A 185 19.77 -8.23 12.99
C ILE A 185 19.24 -6.83 12.66
N ALA A 186 18.16 -6.44 13.32
CA ALA A 186 17.41 -5.24 12.97
C ALA A 186 18.29 -4.01 13.20
N PRO A 187 18.71 -3.30 12.14
CA PRO A 187 19.31 -1.99 12.31
C PRO A 187 18.24 -1.01 12.78
N GLN A 188 18.66 0.12 13.35
CA GLN A 188 17.71 1.18 13.67
C GLN A 188 17.07 1.71 12.40
N GLY A 189 15.76 1.93 12.42
CA GLY A 189 14.98 2.45 11.30
C GLY A 189 14.40 1.40 10.37
N GLU A 190 14.00 1.85 9.18
CA GLU A 190 13.26 1.04 8.19
C GLU A 190 14.21 0.32 7.22
N VAL A 191 14.05 -1.00 7.11
CA VAL A 191 14.76 -1.88 6.18
C VAL A 191 13.80 -2.83 5.45
N PRO A 192 13.90 -2.95 4.11
CA PRO A 192 13.12 -3.90 3.32
C PRO A 192 13.74 -5.30 3.44
N VAL A 193 13.31 -6.08 4.43
CA VAL A 193 13.93 -7.38 4.77
C VAL A 193 13.74 -8.44 3.71
N LEU A 194 12.60 -8.41 3.01
CA LEU A 194 12.24 -9.34 1.94
C LEU A 194 11.50 -8.57 0.86
N ARG A 195 11.97 -8.67 -0.38
CA ARG A 195 11.21 -8.29 -1.58
C ARG A 195 10.86 -9.56 -2.33
N TYR A 196 9.65 -9.64 -2.85
CA TYR A 196 9.19 -10.83 -3.55
C TYR A 196 8.27 -10.48 -4.71
N CYS A 197 8.17 -11.38 -5.67
CA CYS A 197 7.19 -11.32 -6.74
C CYS A 197 6.39 -12.61 -6.79
N THR A 198 5.12 -12.52 -7.16
CA THR A 198 4.28 -13.68 -7.47
C THR A 198 3.35 -13.38 -8.64
N THR A 199 3.04 -14.40 -9.41
CA THR A 199 2.03 -14.36 -10.48
C THR A 199 0.73 -15.05 -10.07
N ARG A 200 0.68 -15.66 -8.88
CA ARG A 200 -0.48 -16.40 -8.37
C ARG A 200 -1.03 -15.74 -7.10
N PRO A 201 -2.18 -15.04 -7.15
CA PRO A 201 -2.79 -14.47 -5.97
C PRO A 201 -3.55 -15.54 -5.18
N ASN A 202 -2.99 -16.04 -4.07
CA ASN A 202 -3.64 -17.08 -3.28
C ASN A 202 -4.97 -16.61 -2.65
N ASN A 203 -5.08 -15.32 -2.28
CA ASN A 203 -6.30 -14.75 -1.73
C ASN A 203 -7.28 -14.22 -2.80
N GLY A 204 -7.05 -14.55 -4.07
CA GLY A 204 -7.84 -14.06 -5.20
C GLY A 204 -7.61 -12.58 -5.52
N TYR A 205 -8.31 -12.07 -6.52
CA TYR A 205 -8.19 -10.68 -6.95
C TYR A 205 -8.97 -9.73 -6.03
N PRO A 206 -8.43 -8.56 -5.67
CA PRO A 206 -9.05 -7.68 -4.68
C PRO A 206 -10.32 -6.96 -5.17
N PHE A 207 -10.51 -6.85 -6.49
CA PHE A 207 -11.68 -6.18 -7.09
C PHE A 207 -12.17 -6.92 -8.33
N SER A 208 -13.46 -6.76 -8.61
CA SER A 208 -14.07 -7.09 -9.90
C SER A 208 -14.82 -5.87 -10.42
N ILE A 209 -14.63 -5.56 -11.71
CA ILE A 209 -15.35 -4.47 -12.39
C ILE A 209 -16.26 -5.11 -13.43
N THR A 210 -17.53 -4.75 -13.41
CA THR A 210 -18.51 -5.11 -14.43
C THR A 210 -19.00 -3.84 -15.07
N THR A 211 -19.04 -3.81 -16.40
CA THR A 211 -19.52 -2.67 -17.16
C THR A 211 -20.62 -3.07 -18.12
N ALA A 212 -21.56 -2.15 -18.33
CA ALA A 212 -22.62 -2.30 -19.31
C ALA A 212 -22.82 -0.96 -20.01
N VAL A 213 -22.93 -1.00 -21.34
CA VAL A 213 -23.19 0.17 -22.18
C VAL A 213 -24.52 -0.03 -22.88
N GLU A 214 -25.43 0.93 -22.70
CA GLU A 214 -26.77 0.92 -23.29
C GLU A 214 -26.97 2.17 -24.14
N GLU A 215 -27.57 2.00 -25.33
CA GLU A 215 -28.01 3.13 -26.15
C GLU A 215 -29.31 3.72 -25.58
N VAL A 216 -29.44 5.04 -25.62
CA VAL A 216 -30.71 5.70 -25.31
C VAL A 216 -31.55 5.78 -26.60
N PRO A 217 -32.75 5.17 -26.64
CA PRO A 217 -33.60 5.22 -27.84
C PRO A 217 -33.90 6.66 -28.27
N CYS A 218 -33.86 6.89 -29.59
CA CYS A 218 -34.11 8.20 -30.21
C CYS A 218 -33.19 9.33 -29.70
N SER A 219 -32.02 9.00 -29.15
CA SER A 219 -31.04 9.95 -28.64
C SER A 219 -29.63 9.53 -29.06
N ARG A 220 -28.70 10.49 -29.12
CA ARG A 220 -27.27 10.23 -29.33
C ARG A 220 -26.53 9.97 -28.01
N ASP A 221 -27.27 9.82 -26.92
CA ASP A 221 -26.72 9.60 -25.59
C ASP A 221 -26.40 8.11 -25.38
N LEU A 222 -25.40 7.86 -24.53
CA LEU A 222 -25.07 6.53 -24.03
C LEU A 222 -25.27 6.48 -22.52
N VAL A 223 -25.73 5.35 -22.01
CA VAL A 223 -25.74 5.06 -20.58
C VAL A 223 -24.66 4.03 -20.29
N LEU A 224 -23.62 4.46 -19.59
CA LEU A 224 -22.56 3.61 -19.08
C LEU A 224 -22.85 3.29 -17.61
N THR A 225 -23.07 2.02 -17.30
CA THR A 225 -23.14 1.53 -15.92
C THR A 225 -21.83 0.86 -15.57
N VAL A 226 -21.16 1.35 -14.52
CA VAL A 226 -19.94 0.75 -13.97
C VAL A 226 -20.24 0.27 -12.56
N LYS A 227 -20.01 -1.02 -12.34
CA LYS A 227 -20.12 -1.68 -11.04
C LYS A 227 -18.74 -2.13 -10.60
N LEU A 228 -18.29 -1.63 -9.46
CA LEU A 228 -17.05 -2.04 -8.79
C LEU A 228 -17.40 -2.81 -7.53
N ARG A 229 -16.94 -4.05 -7.43
CA ARG A 229 -17.09 -4.88 -6.23
C ARG A 229 -15.74 -5.10 -5.58
N CYS A 230 -15.68 -4.89 -4.27
CA CYS A 230 -14.49 -5.20 -3.46
C CYS A 230 -14.56 -6.66 -3.03
N GLU A 231 -13.62 -7.46 -3.52
CA GLU A 231 -13.56 -8.90 -3.26
C GLU A 231 -12.62 -9.25 -2.08
N GLY A 232 -12.14 -8.24 -1.36
CA GLY A 232 -11.28 -8.42 -0.20
C GLY A 232 -11.88 -9.27 0.92
N ASN A 233 -11.06 -9.58 1.92
CA ASN A 233 -11.50 -10.28 3.13
C ASN A 233 -12.36 -9.35 4.01
N ALA A 234 -13.20 -9.90 4.89
CA ALA A 234 -14.17 -9.12 5.66
C ALA A 234 -13.59 -7.97 6.53
N ALA A 235 -12.30 -8.03 6.88
CA ALA A 235 -11.62 -6.99 7.66
C ALA A 235 -10.94 -5.92 6.77
N SER A 236 -11.02 -6.06 5.45
CA SER A 236 -10.37 -5.18 4.49
C SER A 236 -11.27 -4.04 4.08
N GLU A 237 -10.64 -2.88 3.88
CA GLU A 237 -11.30 -1.68 3.40
C GLU A 237 -10.41 -1.01 2.35
N ALA A 238 -11.02 -0.65 1.22
CA ALA A 238 -10.38 0.06 0.14
C ALA A 238 -10.61 1.57 0.31
N VAL A 239 -9.52 2.33 0.43
CA VAL A 239 -9.58 3.77 0.72
C VAL A 239 -9.07 4.56 -0.49
N GLY A 240 -9.73 5.67 -0.82
CA GLY A 240 -9.31 6.58 -1.87
C GLY A 240 -9.28 5.95 -3.28
N THR A 241 -10.22 5.04 -3.54
CA THR A 241 -10.29 4.35 -4.84
C THR A 241 -10.70 5.32 -5.94
N THR A 242 -9.96 5.33 -7.05
CA THR A 242 -10.19 6.20 -8.20
C THR A 242 -10.20 5.39 -9.48
N LEU A 243 -11.23 5.56 -10.31
CA LEU A 243 -11.37 4.93 -11.62
C LEU A 243 -11.33 6.02 -12.69
N ASP A 244 -10.41 5.88 -13.63
CA ASP A 244 -10.30 6.67 -14.84
C ASP A 244 -10.99 5.89 -15.96
N ILE A 245 -12.13 6.40 -16.39
CA ILE A 245 -13.02 5.76 -17.36
C ILE A 245 -12.98 6.58 -18.66
N PRO A 246 -12.33 6.10 -19.72
CA PRO A 246 -12.32 6.80 -21.01
C PRO A 246 -13.74 6.95 -21.57
N VAL A 247 -14.00 8.09 -22.22
CA VAL A 247 -15.28 8.35 -22.88
C VAL A 247 -15.06 8.77 -24.34
N PRO A 248 -16.06 8.62 -25.22
CA PRO A 248 -15.96 9.05 -26.61
C PRO A 248 -15.65 10.54 -26.71
N CYS A 249 -14.86 10.92 -27.72
CA CYS A 249 -14.44 12.31 -27.93
C CYS A 249 -15.60 13.29 -28.19
N THR A 250 -16.76 12.78 -28.61
CA THR A 250 -17.96 13.54 -28.91
C THR A 250 -18.79 13.85 -27.66
N THR A 251 -18.40 13.30 -26.50
CA THR A 251 -19.15 13.48 -25.24
C THR A 251 -19.16 14.94 -24.81
N SER A 252 -20.32 15.59 -24.85
CA SER A 252 -20.49 17.01 -24.54
C SER A 252 -20.97 17.27 -23.11
N GLY A 253 -21.38 16.23 -22.38
CA GLY A 253 -21.91 16.38 -21.02
C GLY A 253 -22.04 15.06 -20.28
N LEU A 254 -22.11 15.14 -18.95
CA LEU A 254 -22.18 14.01 -18.04
C LEU A 254 -23.32 14.21 -17.03
N MET A 255 -24.27 13.29 -17.00
CA MET A 255 -25.18 13.10 -15.87
C MET A 255 -24.73 11.87 -15.08
N LYS A 256 -24.71 11.96 -13.75
CA LYS A 256 -24.17 10.92 -12.86
C LYS A 256 -25.20 10.54 -11.80
N ARG A 257 -25.32 9.24 -11.54
CA ARG A 257 -26.15 8.67 -10.46
C ARG A 257 -25.37 7.57 -9.75
N PHE A 258 -25.29 7.65 -8.43
CA PHE A 258 -24.60 6.68 -7.58
C PHE A 258 -25.59 5.86 -6.76
N ASN A 259 -25.17 4.68 -6.31
CA ASN A 259 -25.90 3.89 -5.31
C ASN A 259 -25.66 4.37 -3.86
N GLU A 260 -24.55 5.06 -3.60
CA GLU A 260 -24.16 5.54 -2.27
C GLU A 260 -23.67 7.00 -2.29
N LEU A 261 -23.62 7.62 -1.11
CA LEU A 261 -23.30 9.05 -0.94
C LEU A 261 -21.80 9.38 -1.00
N GLU A 262 -20.91 8.45 -0.67
CA GLU A 262 -19.45 8.70 -0.59
C GLU A 262 -18.73 8.54 -1.95
N GLN A 263 -19.41 8.91 -3.03
CA GLN A 263 -18.93 8.79 -4.41
C GLN A 263 -19.01 10.13 -5.12
N SER A 264 -17.99 10.44 -5.93
CA SER A 264 -17.98 11.61 -6.79
C SER A 264 -17.42 11.28 -8.16
N ALA A 265 -17.92 11.93 -9.19
CA ALA A 265 -17.39 11.75 -10.55
C ALA A 265 -17.33 13.08 -11.29
N GLU A 266 -16.26 13.28 -12.05
CA GLU A 266 -16.01 14.49 -12.82
C GLU A 266 -15.61 14.12 -14.25
N LEU A 267 -16.19 14.82 -15.23
CA LEU A 267 -15.79 14.68 -16.63
C LEU A 267 -14.63 15.63 -16.90
N GLN A 268 -13.48 15.07 -17.28
CA GLN A 268 -12.33 15.82 -17.75
C GLN A 268 -12.36 15.88 -19.28
N TYR A 269 -12.76 17.03 -19.82
CA TYR A 269 -12.89 17.23 -21.27
C TYR A 269 -11.54 17.13 -22.01
N GLU A 270 -10.47 17.69 -21.44
CA GLU A 270 -9.12 17.67 -22.03
C GLU A 270 -8.59 16.23 -22.18
N ASN A 271 -8.79 15.42 -21.14
CA ASN A 271 -8.31 14.04 -21.07
C ASN A 271 -9.33 13.01 -21.59
N LYS A 272 -10.53 13.47 -22.00
CA LYS A 272 -11.63 12.62 -22.50
C LYS A 272 -11.94 11.44 -21.58
N LYS A 273 -12.04 11.69 -20.28
CA LYS A 273 -12.28 10.65 -19.27
C LYS A 273 -13.17 11.13 -18.14
N ILE A 274 -13.88 10.20 -17.53
CA ILE A 274 -14.57 10.39 -16.26
C ILE A 274 -13.63 9.91 -15.17
N VAL A 275 -13.40 10.75 -14.17
CA VAL A 275 -12.67 10.38 -12.95
C VAL A 275 -13.70 10.12 -11.86
N TRP A 276 -13.95 8.85 -11.55
CA TRP A 276 -14.86 8.40 -10.50
C TRP A 276 -14.06 8.07 -9.23
N LYS A 277 -14.35 8.78 -8.14
CA LYS A 277 -13.69 8.64 -6.84
C LYS A 277 -14.66 8.05 -5.82
N ILE A 278 -14.18 7.06 -5.08
CA ILE A 278 -14.88 6.37 -4.01
C ILE A 278 -14.01 6.53 -2.76
N LYS A 279 -14.55 7.19 -1.73
CA LYS A 279 -13.77 7.53 -0.54
C LYS A 279 -13.37 6.29 0.27
N CYS A 280 -14.33 5.42 0.53
CA CYS A 280 -14.14 4.14 1.21
C CYS A 280 -15.07 3.10 0.62
N LEU A 281 -14.57 1.90 0.35
CA LEU A 281 -15.35 0.75 -0.09
C LEU A 281 -14.98 -0.46 0.77
N LYS A 282 -15.95 -0.97 1.53
CA LYS A 282 -15.78 -2.12 2.41
C LYS A 282 -15.62 -3.40 1.61
N ALA A 283 -14.97 -4.40 2.18
CA ALA A 283 -14.94 -5.72 1.59
C ALA A 283 -16.34 -6.31 1.41
N LYS A 284 -16.51 -7.06 0.31
CA LYS A 284 -17.76 -7.70 -0.11
C LYS A 284 -18.92 -6.75 -0.38
N SER A 285 -18.69 -5.44 -0.43
CA SER A 285 -19.66 -4.45 -0.90
C SER A 285 -19.40 -4.02 -2.34
N GLU A 286 -20.37 -3.30 -2.91
CA GLU A 286 -20.34 -2.85 -4.30
C GLU A 286 -20.68 -1.36 -4.43
N ALA A 287 -19.89 -0.64 -5.21
CA ALA A 287 -20.19 0.70 -5.67
C ALA A 287 -20.69 0.63 -7.11
N VAL A 288 -21.79 1.33 -7.39
CA VAL A 288 -22.40 1.37 -8.71
C VAL A 288 -22.61 2.81 -9.12
N ALA A 289 -22.05 3.17 -10.28
CA ALA A 289 -22.25 4.46 -10.92
C ALA A 289 -22.90 4.28 -12.29
N LYS A 290 -23.96 5.05 -12.53
CA LYS A 290 -24.60 5.19 -13.84
C LYS A 290 -24.26 6.57 -14.41
N PHE A 291 -23.64 6.58 -15.57
CA PHE A 291 -23.24 7.77 -16.30
C PHE A 291 -24.03 7.87 -17.59
N ARG A 292 -24.83 8.93 -17.74
CA ARG A 292 -25.43 9.27 -19.03
C ARG A 292 -24.52 10.28 -19.72
N LEU A 293 -23.99 9.88 -20.86
CA LEU A 293 -23.03 10.62 -21.67
C LEU A 293 -23.79 11.28 -22.82
N ALA A 294 -23.82 12.62 -22.84
CA ALA A 294 -24.52 13.36 -23.88
C ALA A 294 -23.75 13.34 -25.20
N ASN A 295 -24.43 13.06 -26.31
CA ASN A 295 -23.85 13.01 -27.68
C ASN A 295 -22.68 12.03 -27.88
N ALA A 296 -22.58 11.01 -27.03
CA ALA A 296 -21.47 10.05 -27.07
C ALA A 296 -21.57 9.01 -28.20
N ASN A 297 -22.71 8.90 -28.88
CA ASN A 297 -22.99 7.90 -29.92
C ASN A 297 -23.09 8.50 -31.35
N GLU A 298 -22.16 9.36 -31.75
CA GLU A 298 -22.26 10.08 -33.04
C GLU A 298 -22.06 9.16 -34.28
N GLY A 299 -21.42 8.00 -34.10
CA GLY A 299 -21.14 7.01 -35.17
C GLY A 299 -21.96 5.72 -35.12
N GLY A 300 -22.90 5.60 -34.18
CA GLY A 300 -23.63 4.36 -33.87
C GLY A 300 -22.83 3.36 -33.02
N PHE A 301 -23.53 2.53 -32.23
CA PHE A 301 -22.92 1.67 -31.21
C PHE A 301 -21.95 0.63 -31.77
N GLY A 302 -22.12 0.18 -33.01
CA GLY A 302 -21.19 -0.75 -33.67
C GLY A 302 -19.79 -0.17 -33.95
N ARG A 303 -19.60 1.14 -33.80
CA ARG A 303 -18.29 1.83 -33.94
C ARG A 303 -17.78 2.43 -32.63
N LEU A 304 -18.44 2.11 -31.52
CA LEU A 304 -18.07 2.64 -30.21
C LEU A 304 -16.82 1.93 -29.69
N GLU A 305 -15.68 2.60 -29.76
CA GLU A 305 -14.44 2.16 -29.12
C GLU A 305 -14.24 2.90 -27.80
N LEU A 306 -14.46 2.18 -26.69
CA LEU A 306 -14.13 2.70 -25.36
C LEU A 306 -12.74 2.20 -24.97
N GLY A 307 -11.86 3.15 -24.62
CA GLY A 307 -10.57 2.81 -24.03
C GLY A 307 -10.72 2.05 -22.70
N PRO A 308 -9.67 1.40 -22.22
CA PRO A 308 -9.75 0.60 -21.01
C PRO A 308 -9.89 1.48 -19.75
N ILE A 309 -10.64 0.98 -18.77
CA ILE A 309 -10.73 1.60 -17.44
C ILE A 309 -9.41 1.37 -16.71
N SER A 310 -8.84 2.44 -16.17
CA SER A 310 -7.70 2.36 -15.25
C SER A 310 -8.16 2.60 -13.83
N MET A 311 -7.69 1.80 -12.88
CA MET A 311 -8.07 1.91 -11.46
C MET A 311 -6.84 2.13 -10.58
N LYS A 312 -7.00 3.02 -9.60
CA LYS A 312 -6.05 3.25 -8.52
C LYS A 312 -6.72 3.00 -7.18
N PHE A 313 -6.14 2.17 -6.33
CA PHE A 313 -6.67 1.85 -5.01
C PHE A 313 -5.57 1.60 -3.97
N GLU A 314 -5.97 1.70 -2.71
CA GLU A 314 -5.24 1.19 -1.56
C GLU A 314 -6.18 0.33 -0.72
N LEU A 315 -5.90 -0.96 -0.64
CA LEU A 315 -6.64 -1.95 0.14
C LEU A 315 -5.86 -2.25 1.41
N SER A 316 -6.47 -1.93 2.56
CA SER A 316 -5.90 -2.17 3.87
C SER A 316 -6.26 -3.56 4.41
N ASN A 317 -5.48 -4.06 5.38
CA ASN A 317 -5.72 -5.30 6.13
C ASN A 317 -5.76 -6.58 5.28
N GLN A 318 -5.13 -6.56 4.10
CA GLN A 318 -5.01 -7.72 3.24
C GLN A 318 -3.70 -7.79 2.48
N SER A 319 -3.17 -9.01 2.39
CA SER A 319 -2.22 -9.45 1.37
C SER A 319 -3.01 -10.20 0.29
N THR A 320 -2.83 -9.80 -0.96
CA THR A 320 -3.36 -10.47 -2.15
C THR A 320 -2.54 -11.72 -2.49
N SER A 321 -1.22 -11.71 -2.24
CA SER A 321 -0.38 -12.90 -2.44
C SER A 321 -0.72 -14.04 -1.49
N GLY A 322 -1.31 -13.74 -0.32
CA GLY A 322 -1.55 -14.70 0.75
C GLY A 322 -0.41 -14.79 1.76
N LEU A 323 0.68 -14.03 1.57
CA LEU A 323 1.78 -13.95 2.51
C LEU A 323 1.29 -13.42 3.87
N LYS A 324 1.60 -14.17 4.92
CA LYS A 324 1.22 -13.90 6.30
C LYS A 324 2.45 -14.06 7.20
N ILE A 325 2.61 -13.12 8.10
CA ILE A 325 3.55 -13.21 9.22
C ILE A 325 2.80 -13.89 10.37
N ARG A 326 3.18 -15.14 10.67
CA ARG A 326 2.57 -15.94 11.74
C ARG A 326 3.03 -15.49 13.12
N PHE A 327 4.30 -15.13 13.23
CA PHE A 327 4.86 -14.62 14.48
C PHE A 327 6.00 -13.64 14.21
N LEU A 328 6.17 -12.72 15.16
CA LEU A 328 7.28 -11.78 15.25
C LEU A 328 7.89 -11.92 16.63
N LYS A 329 9.12 -12.43 16.70
CA LYS A 329 9.86 -12.60 17.95
C LYS A 329 11.07 -11.68 17.96
N THR A 330 11.53 -11.34 19.15
CA THR A 330 12.74 -10.56 19.37
C THR A 330 13.57 -11.31 20.39
N ASP A 331 14.83 -11.54 20.08
CA ASP A 331 15.77 -12.12 21.01
C ASP A 331 16.35 -10.98 21.85
N GLN A 332 15.79 -10.73 23.04
CA GLN A 332 16.52 -10.00 24.07
C GLN A 332 16.15 -10.43 25.49
N HIS A 333 17.24 -10.56 26.26
CA HIS A 333 17.40 -10.80 27.70
C HIS A 333 17.07 -9.61 28.60
N SER A 334 16.65 -8.46 28.07
CA SER A 334 16.30 -7.28 28.87
C SER A 334 14.79 -7.19 29.02
N GLY A 335 14.27 -7.18 30.26
CA GLY A 335 12.84 -7.26 30.60
C GLY A 335 11.94 -6.08 30.17
N SER A 336 12.28 -5.39 29.08
CA SER A 336 11.47 -4.33 28.49
C SER A 336 10.38 -4.93 27.59
N ASN A 337 9.15 -4.45 27.76
CA ASN A 337 8.01 -4.90 26.96
C ASN A 337 8.04 -4.24 25.58
N ILE A 338 8.53 -4.98 24.57
CA ILE A 338 8.57 -4.51 23.18
C ILE A 338 7.18 -4.64 22.54
N GLN A 339 6.62 -3.52 22.09
CA GLN A 339 5.38 -3.50 21.32
C GLN A 339 5.65 -3.86 19.86
N ARG A 340 4.76 -4.67 19.29
CA ARG A 340 4.91 -5.27 17.96
C ARG A 340 3.69 -4.99 17.12
N TRP A 341 3.92 -4.47 15.92
CA TRP A 341 2.88 -4.03 15.02
C TRP A 341 3.09 -4.68 13.66
N ILE A 342 2.02 -5.24 13.09
CA ILE A 342 2.04 -5.82 11.75
C ILE A 342 0.89 -5.20 10.96
N ARG A 343 1.17 -4.76 9.75
CA ARG A 343 0.19 -4.19 8.84
C ARG A 343 0.34 -4.79 7.44
N TYR A 344 -0.79 -4.96 6.77
CA TYR A 344 -0.86 -5.40 5.38
C TYR A 344 -1.52 -4.32 4.55
N VAL A 345 -0.88 -3.94 3.44
CA VAL A 345 -1.40 -2.96 2.48
C VAL A 345 -1.18 -3.49 1.08
N THR A 346 -2.24 -3.54 0.28
CA THR A 346 -2.16 -3.83 -1.15
C THR A 346 -2.53 -2.57 -1.93
N THR A 347 -1.66 -2.11 -2.81
CA THR A 347 -1.93 -1.00 -3.72
C THR A 347 -1.89 -1.46 -5.18
N SER A 348 -2.57 -0.72 -6.04
CA SER A 348 -2.41 -0.85 -7.49
C SER A 348 -1.31 0.08 -7.99
N ASP A 349 -0.42 -0.44 -8.84
CA ASP A 349 0.47 0.40 -9.64
C ASP A 349 -0.03 0.44 -11.11
N CYS A 350 -0.50 -0.71 -11.61
CA CYS A 350 -1.22 -0.82 -12.87
C CYS A 350 -2.42 -1.74 -12.68
N TRP A 351 -3.63 -1.22 -12.84
CA TRP A 351 -4.86 -2.03 -12.88
C TRP A 351 -5.72 -1.52 -14.02
N VAL A 352 -5.81 -2.30 -15.09
CA VAL A 352 -6.45 -1.88 -16.33
C VAL A 352 -7.43 -2.94 -16.79
N GLN A 353 -8.67 -2.55 -17.08
CA GLN A 353 -9.70 -3.42 -17.62
C GLN A 353 -10.20 -2.92 -18.97
N HIS A 354 -10.14 -3.77 -19.98
CA HIS A 354 -10.70 -3.48 -21.30
C HIS A 354 -12.22 -3.44 -21.25
N LEU A 355 -12.82 -2.52 -22.03
CA LEU A 355 -14.27 -2.37 -22.13
C LEU A 355 -14.86 -2.98 -23.40
N THR A 356 -14.08 -3.08 -24.46
CA THR A 356 -14.51 -3.56 -25.79
C THR A 356 -13.52 -4.55 -26.39
#